data_AF-A0A455UP13-F1
#
_entry.id   AF-A0A455UP13-F1
#
_cell.length_a   1.000
_cell.length_b   1.000
_cell.length_c   1.000
_cell.angle_alpha   90.00
_cell.angle_beta   90.00
_cell.angle_gamma   90.00
#
_symmetry.space_group_name_H-M   'P 1'
#
loop_
_entity.id
_entity.type
_entity.pdbx_description
1 polymer ?
#
loop_
_entity_poly.entity_id
_entity_poly.type
_entity_poly.pdbx_seq_one_letter_code
_entity_poly.pdbx_strand_id
1 'polypeptide(L)'
;MGFDANRYPPQLMTHDRQGHRVDWVEFHPAYHRLMQTSVEHGLHASPWRNPQPGAHVTRAAKYFLQTQVEAAHGCPITMTFAALPALRHQPNLLESWGDKITAPYYDPRNVPDFEKQGVTLGMAMTEKQGGSDVRLNTTRAYPIDQGGPGEAFELVGHKWFVSAPMCDAFLVLAQAPGGLSCFYCRAGGPTAARIRSTSSN
;
A
#
# COMPACT_ATOMS: atom_id res chain seq x y z
N MET A 1 1.91 20.08 -14.16
CA MET A 1 1.58 18.87 -13.35
C MET A 1 2.64 18.62 -12.30
N GLY A 2 3.87 18.21 -12.66
CA GLY A 2 4.93 17.91 -11.68
C GLY A 2 5.30 19.06 -10.75
N PHE A 3 5.48 20.28 -11.29
CA PHE A 3 5.77 21.48 -10.49
C PHE A 3 4.68 21.78 -9.45
N ASP A 4 3.40 21.76 -9.83
CA ASP A 4 2.30 22.06 -8.90
C ASP A 4 2.19 21.02 -7.80
N ALA A 5 2.37 19.73 -8.13
CA ALA A 5 2.31 18.65 -7.14
C ALA A 5 3.41 18.76 -6.08
N ASN A 6 4.54 19.39 -6.41
CA ASN A 6 5.65 19.63 -5.47
C ASN A 6 5.56 20.99 -4.77
N ARG A 7 5.07 22.02 -5.47
CA ARG A 7 4.88 23.37 -4.91
C ARG A 7 3.79 23.40 -3.84
N TYR A 8 2.75 22.60 -4.00
CA TYR A 8 1.62 22.49 -3.07
C TYR A 8 1.68 21.13 -2.35
N PRO A 9 2.40 21.06 -1.21
CA PRO A 9 2.56 19.81 -0.48
C PRO A 9 1.22 19.32 0.10
N PRO A 10 1.09 18.00 0.32
CA PRO A 10 -0.11 17.43 0.93
C PRO A 10 -0.35 17.96 2.34
N GLN A 11 -1.62 18.11 2.72
CA GLN A 11 -2.03 18.63 4.03
C GLN A 11 -2.72 17.55 4.86
N LEU A 12 -2.21 17.30 6.06
CA LEU A 12 -2.82 16.37 7.01
C LEU A 12 -3.96 17.06 7.77
N MET A 13 -5.15 16.51 7.63
CA MET A 13 -6.35 16.85 8.38
C MET A 13 -6.62 15.73 9.39
N THR A 14 -6.22 15.93 10.65
CA THR A 14 -6.46 14.93 11.69
C THR A 14 -7.92 14.90 12.14
N HIS A 15 -8.59 16.05 12.17
CA HIS A 15 -9.97 16.21 12.63
C HIS A 15 -10.79 17.07 11.66
N ASP A 16 -12.10 16.86 11.64
CA ASP A 16 -13.06 17.74 10.98
C ASP A 16 -13.34 19.02 11.80
N ARG A 17 -14.15 19.93 11.24
CA ARG A 17 -14.54 21.18 11.91
C ARG A 17 -15.37 20.96 13.19
N GLN A 18 -15.94 19.77 13.39
CA GLN A 18 -16.71 19.39 14.57
C GLN A 18 -15.84 18.70 15.63
N GLY A 19 -14.55 18.45 15.35
CA GLY A 19 -13.62 17.79 16.27
C GLY A 19 -13.65 16.26 16.18
N HIS A 20 -14.33 15.66 15.20
CA HIS A 20 -14.24 14.22 14.97
C HIS A 20 -12.96 13.89 14.23
N ARG A 21 -12.31 12.78 14.62
CA ARG A 21 -11.09 12.31 13.95
C ARG A 21 -11.41 11.81 12.55
N VAL A 22 -10.63 12.24 11.55
CA VAL A 22 -10.79 11.85 10.13
C VAL A 22 -9.52 11.30 9.50
N ASP A 23 -8.34 11.65 10.04
CA ASP A 23 -7.03 11.18 9.56
C ASP A 23 -6.85 11.25 8.03
N TRP A 24 -7.29 12.33 7.39
CA TRP A 24 -7.27 12.52 5.94
C TRP A 24 -6.06 13.31 5.48
N VAL A 25 -5.53 13.01 4.30
CA VAL A 25 -4.49 13.81 3.66
C VAL A 25 -5.00 14.35 2.33
N GLU A 26 -5.11 15.68 2.24
CA GLU A 26 -5.51 16.37 1.02
C GLU A 26 -4.29 16.59 0.11
N PHE A 27 -4.45 16.28 -1.18
CA PHE A 27 -3.43 16.48 -2.20
C PHE A 27 -3.92 17.50 -3.24
N HIS A 28 -2.99 18.26 -3.81
CA HIS A 28 -3.30 19.14 -4.94
C HIS A 28 -3.78 18.32 -6.15
N PRO A 29 -4.77 18.79 -6.96
CA PRO A 29 -5.29 18.05 -8.12
C PRO A 29 -4.24 17.56 -9.13
N ALA A 30 -3.09 18.23 -9.21
CA ALA A 30 -1.97 17.80 -10.03
C ALA A 30 -1.41 16.42 -9.63
N TYR A 31 -1.37 16.10 -8.33
CA TYR A 31 -0.98 14.78 -7.83
C TYR A 31 -1.93 13.70 -8.34
N HIS A 32 -3.24 13.95 -8.25
CA HIS A 32 -4.27 13.02 -8.72
C HIS A 32 -4.18 12.76 -10.23
N ARG A 33 -3.87 13.79 -11.04
CA ARG A 33 -3.62 13.59 -12.49
C ARG A 33 -2.38 12.76 -12.78
N LEU A 34 -1.31 12.92 -12.00
CA LEU A 34 -0.09 12.10 -12.12
C LEU A 34 -0.37 10.64 -11.75
N MET A 35 -1.09 10.41 -10.65
CA MET A 35 -1.53 9.07 -10.23
C MET A 35 -2.41 8.41 -11.29
N GLN A 36 -3.41 9.13 -11.80
CA GLN A 36 -4.28 8.66 -12.88
C GLN A 36 -3.48 8.23 -14.11
N THR A 37 -2.59 9.11 -14.59
CA THR A 37 -1.74 8.82 -15.76
C THR A 37 -0.93 7.54 -15.54
N SER A 38 -0.28 7.40 -14.38
CA SER A 38 0.56 6.25 -14.06
C SER A 38 -0.24 4.94 -13.94
N VAL A 39 -1.43 4.98 -13.36
CA VAL A 39 -2.31 3.82 -13.19
C VAL A 39 -2.93 3.38 -14.53
N GLU A 40 -3.44 4.32 -15.33
CA GLU A 40 -4.02 4.03 -16.65
C GLU A 40 -2.99 3.44 -17.62
N HIS A 41 -1.74 3.90 -17.54
CA HIS A 41 -0.62 3.36 -18.33
C HIS A 41 -0.03 2.06 -17.76
N GLY A 42 -0.58 1.57 -16.63
CA GLY A 42 -0.24 0.30 -16.02
C GLY A 42 1.12 0.27 -15.33
N LEU A 43 1.62 1.40 -14.83
CA LEU A 43 2.91 1.45 -14.14
C LEU A 43 2.89 0.71 -12.80
N HIS A 44 1.72 0.61 -12.17
CA HIS A 44 1.51 -0.12 -10.93
C HIS A 44 1.35 -1.63 -11.13
N ALA A 45 0.96 -2.11 -12.31
CA ALA A 45 0.54 -3.50 -12.43
C ALA A 45 0.70 -4.19 -13.80
N SER A 46 1.14 -3.51 -14.86
CA SER A 46 1.08 -4.07 -16.22
C SER A 46 1.77 -5.44 -16.41
N PRO A 47 2.94 -5.74 -15.80
CA PRO A 47 3.54 -7.08 -15.93
C PRO A 47 2.76 -8.18 -15.23
N TRP A 48 1.92 -7.82 -14.26
CA TRP A 48 1.09 -8.75 -13.50
C TRP A 48 -0.26 -8.98 -14.16
N ARG A 49 -0.83 -7.94 -14.78
CA ARG A 49 -2.12 -8.01 -15.47
C ARG A 49 -2.04 -8.69 -16.83
N ASN A 50 -0.95 -8.50 -17.56
CA ASN A 50 -0.72 -9.15 -18.85
C ASN A 50 0.71 -9.71 -18.91
N PRO A 51 0.96 -10.88 -18.27
CA PRO A 51 2.29 -11.46 -18.20
C PRO A 51 2.72 -11.99 -19.56
N GLN A 52 3.79 -11.41 -20.11
CA GLN A 52 4.36 -11.77 -21.40
C GLN A 52 5.87 -11.44 -21.43
N PRO A 53 6.68 -12.07 -22.30
CA PRO A 53 8.09 -11.73 -22.45
C PRO A 53 8.29 -10.22 -22.63
N GLY A 54 9.20 -9.64 -21.86
CA GLY A 54 9.51 -8.20 -21.90
C GLY A 54 8.53 -7.28 -21.16
N ALA A 55 7.44 -7.77 -20.56
CA ALA A 55 6.47 -6.91 -19.88
C ALA A 55 7.09 -6.02 -18.78
N HIS A 56 8.01 -6.58 -18.00
CA HIS A 56 8.77 -5.83 -17.00
C HIS A 56 9.68 -4.76 -17.60
N VAL A 57 10.31 -5.03 -18.76
CA VAL A 57 11.17 -4.07 -19.47
C VAL A 57 10.32 -2.92 -20.00
N THR A 58 9.17 -3.21 -20.61
CA THR A 58 8.21 -2.20 -21.06
C THR A 58 7.74 -1.32 -19.90
N ARG A 59 7.36 -1.94 -18.76
CA ARG A 59 6.98 -1.20 -17.55
C ARG A 59 8.12 -0.32 -17.04
N ALA A 60 9.35 -0.84 -17.00
CA ALA A 60 10.53 -0.10 -16.55
C ALA A 60 10.82 1.11 -17.46
N ALA A 61 10.76 0.96 -18.78
CA ALA A 61 10.95 2.05 -19.72
C ALA A 61 9.90 3.17 -19.54
N LYS A 62 8.63 2.79 -19.40
CA LYS A 62 7.56 3.78 -19.11
C LYS A 62 7.76 4.46 -17.75
N TYR A 63 8.13 3.70 -16.72
CA TYR A 63 8.36 4.22 -15.38
C TYR A 63 9.55 5.20 -15.36
N PHE A 64 10.64 4.88 -16.07
CA PHE A 64 11.79 5.77 -16.23
C PHE A 64 11.41 7.12 -16.85
N LEU A 65 10.60 7.12 -17.92
CA LEU A 65 10.09 8.36 -18.52
C LEU A 65 9.19 9.13 -17.54
N GLN A 66 8.30 8.43 -16.83
CA GLN A 66 7.40 9.07 -15.87
C GLN A 66 8.17 9.75 -14.72
N THR A 67 9.24 9.13 -14.23
CA THR A 67 10.06 9.73 -13.15
C THR A 67 10.79 11.01 -13.56
N GLN A 68 10.98 11.26 -14.86
CA GLN A 68 11.51 12.54 -15.36
C GLN A 68 10.47 13.67 -15.28
N VAL A 69 9.18 13.33 -15.26
CA VAL A 69 8.09 14.30 -15.11
C VAL A 69 7.86 14.65 -13.65
N GLU A 70 7.79 13.65 -12.79
CA GLU A 70 7.57 13.80 -11.35
C GLU A 70 7.91 12.46 -10.64
N ALA A 71 8.62 12.51 -9.51
CA ALA A 71 9.11 11.31 -8.84
C ALA A 71 8.28 10.87 -7.62
N ALA A 72 7.71 11.81 -6.85
CA ALA A 72 7.08 11.53 -5.57
C ALA A 72 5.81 10.66 -5.69
N HIS A 73 4.96 10.89 -6.70
CA HIS A 73 3.80 10.04 -6.96
C HIS A 73 4.19 8.62 -7.38
N GLY A 74 5.45 8.40 -7.78
CA GLY A 74 5.99 7.07 -8.08
C GLY A 74 6.04 6.16 -6.85
N CYS A 75 6.02 6.71 -5.63
CA CYS A 75 6.05 5.94 -4.39
C CYS A 75 4.85 4.96 -4.26
N PRO A 76 3.58 5.39 -4.25
CA PRO A 76 2.44 4.48 -4.23
C PRO A 76 2.36 3.57 -5.46
N ILE A 77 2.81 4.03 -6.63
CA ILE A 77 2.85 3.21 -7.86
C ILE A 77 3.82 2.03 -7.69
N THR A 78 5.00 2.28 -7.13
CA THR A 78 6.01 1.24 -6.89
C THR A 78 5.60 0.31 -5.76
N MET A 79 5.06 0.83 -4.65
CA MET A 79 4.58 0.00 -3.55
C MET A 79 3.45 -0.94 -4.01
N THR A 80 2.48 -0.43 -4.78
CA THR A 80 1.39 -1.24 -5.35
C THR A 80 1.93 -2.34 -6.27
N PHE A 81 2.89 -2.01 -7.14
CA PHE A 81 3.56 -2.98 -8.01
C PHE A 81 4.30 -4.08 -7.23
N ALA A 82 5.01 -3.70 -6.17
CA ALA A 82 5.83 -4.60 -5.37
C ALA A 82 5.03 -5.44 -4.35
N ALA A 83 3.80 -5.02 -4.01
CA ALA A 83 2.95 -5.74 -3.07
C ALA A 83 2.40 -7.06 -3.64
N LEU A 84 2.18 -7.15 -4.96
CA LEU A 84 1.58 -8.32 -5.60
C LEU A 84 2.38 -9.61 -5.40
N PRO A 85 3.72 -9.64 -5.59
CA PRO A 85 4.54 -10.81 -5.22
C PRO A 85 4.38 -11.25 -3.76
N ALA A 86 4.28 -10.31 -2.81
CA ALA A 86 4.08 -10.66 -1.39
C ALA A 86 2.70 -11.31 -1.16
N LEU A 87 1.66 -10.79 -1.81
CA LEU A 87 0.30 -11.34 -1.73
C LEU A 87 0.17 -12.73 -2.36
N ARG A 88 1.03 -13.12 -3.31
CA ARG A 88 1.06 -14.51 -3.84
C ARG A 88 1.34 -15.56 -2.77
N HIS A 89 1.97 -15.20 -1.66
CA HIS A 89 2.15 -16.11 -0.53
C HIS A 89 0.86 -16.37 0.24
N GLN A 90 -0.19 -15.57 0.02
CA GLN A 90 -1.50 -15.73 0.65
C GLN A 90 -2.62 -15.73 -0.41
N PRO A 91 -2.88 -16.88 -1.08
CA PRO A 91 -3.74 -16.97 -2.26
C PRO A 91 -5.16 -16.42 -2.07
N ASN A 92 -5.79 -16.63 -0.91
CA ASN A 92 -7.14 -16.13 -0.65
C ASN A 92 -7.22 -14.59 -0.62
N LEU A 93 -6.17 -13.91 -0.14
CA LEU A 93 -6.09 -12.45 -0.22
C LEU A 93 -5.88 -11.99 -1.66
N LEU A 94 -5.00 -12.67 -2.40
CA LEU A 94 -4.76 -12.35 -3.81
C LEU A 94 -6.02 -12.56 -4.66
N GLU A 95 -6.79 -13.61 -4.43
CA GLU A 95 -8.07 -13.87 -5.11
C GLU A 95 -9.09 -12.75 -4.83
N SER A 96 -9.17 -12.31 -3.58
CA SER A 96 -10.14 -11.28 -3.18
C SER A 96 -9.77 -9.86 -3.65
N TRP A 97 -8.47 -9.56 -3.80
CA TRP A 97 -7.99 -8.19 -4.04
C TRP A 97 -7.25 -7.98 -5.35
N GLY A 98 -6.72 -9.04 -5.97
CA GLY A 98 -5.81 -8.97 -7.10
C GLY A 98 -6.38 -8.19 -8.28
N ASP A 99 -7.67 -8.39 -8.58
CA ASP A 99 -8.36 -7.68 -9.66
C ASP A 99 -8.40 -6.18 -9.41
N LYS A 100 -8.74 -5.74 -8.19
CA LYS A 100 -8.76 -4.31 -7.84
C LYS A 100 -7.37 -3.69 -7.78
N ILE A 101 -6.37 -4.44 -7.30
CA ILE A 101 -4.98 -3.96 -7.22
C ILE A 101 -4.40 -3.75 -8.62
N THR A 102 -4.76 -4.63 -9.57
CA THR A 102 -4.24 -4.59 -10.94
C THR A 102 -5.11 -3.76 -11.89
N ALA A 103 -6.27 -3.30 -11.43
CA ALA A 103 -7.20 -2.49 -12.22
C ALA A 103 -6.53 -1.20 -12.72
N PRO A 104 -6.75 -0.80 -13.98
CA PRO A 104 -6.18 0.43 -14.55
C PRO A 104 -7.00 1.68 -14.19
N TYR A 105 -7.62 1.71 -13.01
CA TYR A 105 -8.48 2.80 -12.56
C TYR A 105 -7.90 3.43 -11.29
N TYR A 106 -7.56 4.71 -11.36
CA TYR A 106 -7.19 5.49 -10.18
C TYR A 106 -8.44 6.09 -9.55
N ASP A 107 -8.64 5.82 -8.26
CA ASP A 107 -9.78 6.32 -7.51
C ASP A 107 -9.30 7.06 -6.25
N PRO A 108 -9.35 8.41 -6.22
CA PRO A 108 -8.88 9.20 -5.09
C PRO A 108 -9.91 9.35 -3.97
N ARG A 109 -11.12 8.81 -4.12
CA ARG A 109 -12.20 9.02 -3.15
C ARG A 109 -11.88 8.33 -1.83
N ASN A 110 -12.22 9.01 -0.73
CA ASN A 110 -12.17 8.46 0.63
C ASN A 110 -13.43 7.65 0.93
N VAL A 111 -13.57 6.51 0.26
CA VAL A 111 -14.70 5.59 0.42
C VAL A 111 -14.16 4.19 0.69
N PRO A 112 -14.96 3.29 1.28
CA PRO A 112 -14.55 1.91 1.46
C PRO A 112 -14.09 1.27 0.15
N ASP A 113 -13.08 0.38 0.23
CA ASP A 113 -12.49 -0.26 -0.96
C ASP A 113 -13.51 -1.00 -1.83
N PHE A 114 -14.63 -1.48 -1.26
CA PHE A 114 -15.69 -2.16 -2.01
C PHE A 114 -16.40 -1.24 -3.01
N GLU A 115 -16.37 0.08 -2.80
CA GLU A 115 -16.94 1.11 -3.70
C GLU A 115 -15.94 1.65 -4.73
N LYS A 116 -14.68 1.22 -4.66
CA LYS A 116 -13.59 1.67 -5.55
C LYS A 116 -13.39 0.69 -6.70
N GLN A 117 -13.12 1.25 -7.88
CA GLN A 117 -12.83 0.47 -9.10
C GLN A 117 -11.39 -0.06 -9.14
N GLY A 118 -10.47 0.62 -8.46
CA GLY A 118 -9.09 0.22 -8.30
C GLY A 118 -8.54 0.72 -6.97
N VAL A 119 -7.51 0.03 -6.47
CA VAL A 119 -6.91 0.32 -5.17
C VAL A 119 -5.39 0.43 -5.27
N THR A 120 -4.80 1.14 -4.31
CA THR A 120 -3.35 1.33 -4.17
C THR A 120 -2.88 0.79 -2.83
N LEU A 121 -1.69 0.21 -2.81
CA LEU A 121 -1.12 -0.42 -1.62
C LEU A 121 0.12 0.34 -1.17
N GLY A 122 0.20 0.57 0.14
CA GLY A 122 1.38 1.10 0.82
C GLY A 122 2.18 0.02 1.56
N MET A 123 3.29 0.45 2.15
CA MET A 123 4.13 -0.38 3.01
C MET A 123 4.45 0.39 4.28
N ALA A 124 4.29 -0.25 5.44
CA ALA A 124 4.56 0.35 6.74
C ALA A 124 5.47 -0.60 7.54
N MET A 125 6.78 -0.40 7.35
CA MET A 125 7.81 -1.30 7.88
C MET A 125 8.56 -0.65 9.04
N THR A 126 9.10 0.55 8.79
CA THR A 126 10.01 1.29 9.66
C THR A 126 9.36 1.77 10.95
N GLU A 127 10.10 1.62 12.05
CA GLU A 127 9.75 2.16 13.36
C GLU A 127 10.85 3.10 13.86
N LYS A 128 10.57 3.84 14.95
CA LYS A 128 11.47 4.85 15.52
C LYS A 128 12.88 4.32 15.81
N GLN A 129 12.96 3.08 16.28
CA GLN A 129 14.19 2.40 16.66
C GLN A 129 14.99 1.86 15.47
N GLY A 130 14.42 1.81 14.26
CA GLY A 130 15.13 1.31 13.09
C GLY A 130 14.25 1.07 11.86
N GLY A 131 14.83 1.36 10.68
CA GLY A 131 14.27 0.98 9.38
C GLY A 131 15.01 -0.18 8.71
N SER A 132 16.32 -0.28 8.93
CA SER A 132 17.16 -1.33 8.35
C SER A 132 16.98 -2.67 9.08
N ASP A 133 17.04 -2.65 10.42
CA ASP A 133 16.81 -3.85 11.23
C ASP A 133 15.35 -3.94 11.69
N VAL A 134 14.49 -4.40 10.78
CA VAL A 134 13.04 -4.56 11.04
C VAL A 134 12.73 -5.63 12.09
N ARG A 135 13.70 -6.45 12.51
CA ARG A 135 13.51 -7.46 13.57
C ARG A 135 13.37 -6.81 14.95
N LEU A 136 13.86 -5.57 15.09
CA LEU A 136 13.69 -4.77 16.30
C LEU A 136 12.31 -4.09 16.37
N ASN A 137 11.41 -4.32 15.41
CA ASN A 137 10.06 -3.79 15.45
C ASN A 137 9.34 -4.18 16.75
N THR A 138 8.59 -3.22 17.30
CA THR A 138 7.86 -3.30 18.57
C THR A 138 6.35 -3.32 18.37
N THR A 139 5.85 -3.01 17.17
CA THR A 139 4.44 -3.27 16.83
C THR A 139 4.12 -4.74 17.05
N ARG A 140 3.06 -5.02 17.81
CA ARG A 140 2.62 -6.38 18.15
C ARG A 140 1.34 -6.72 17.41
N ALA A 141 1.22 -7.98 17.01
CA ALA A 141 0.03 -8.56 16.41
C ALA A 141 -0.55 -9.62 17.34
N TYR A 142 -1.79 -9.42 17.75
CA TYR A 142 -2.55 -10.32 18.64
C TYR A 142 -3.59 -11.07 17.82
N PRO A 143 -3.60 -12.41 17.82
CA PRO A 143 -4.62 -13.18 17.10
C PRO A 143 -6.00 -12.93 17.73
N ILE A 144 -7.01 -12.73 16.89
CA ILE A 144 -8.40 -12.57 17.35
C ILE A 144 -9.04 -13.94 17.62
N ASP A 145 -8.72 -14.94 16.78
CA ASP A 145 -9.18 -16.32 16.91
C ASP A 145 -7.99 -17.31 16.90
N GLN A 146 -8.03 -18.34 16.04
CA GLN A 146 -7.00 -19.40 15.97
C GLN A 146 -5.60 -18.85 15.64
N GLY A 147 -5.55 -17.71 14.94
CA GLY A 147 -4.33 -17.16 14.39
C GLY A 147 -3.74 -18.03 13.28
N GLY A 148 -2.71 -17.53 12.60
CA GLY A 148 -2.06 -18.22 11.48
C GLY A 148 -2.24 -17.49 10.15
N PRO A 149 -1.75 -18.07 9.05
CA PRO A 149 -1.81 -17.42 7.73
C PRO A 149 -3.24 -17.23 7.24
N GLY A 150 -3.59 -16.01 6.84
CA GLY A 150 -4.93 -15.62 6.39
C GLY A 150 -5.86 -15.18 7.52
N GLU A 151 -5.55 -15.53 8.77
CA GLU A 151 -6.38 -15.20 9.94
C GLU A 151 -6.21 -13.75 10.38
N ALA A 152 -7.22 -13.26 11.11
CA ALA A 152 -7.30 -11.88 11.58
C ALA A 152 -6.48 -11.65 12.87
N PHE A 153 -5.79 -10.52 12.90
CA PHE A 153 -4.99 -10.03 14.01
C PHE A 153 -5.32 -8.57 14.31
N GLU A 154 -5.30 -8.22 15.59
CA GLU A 154 -5.24 -6.83 16.05
C GLU A 154 -3.78 -6.38 16.10
N LEU A 155 -3.46 -5.23 15.52
CA LEU A 155 -2.12 -4.66 15.54
C LEU A 155 -2.06 -3.44 16.45
N VAL A 156 -1.12 -3.45 17.40
CA VAL A 156 -0.89 -2.35 18.33
C VAL A 156 0.57 -1.92 18.26
N GLY A 157 0.80 -0.65 17.93
CA GLY A 157 2.15 -0.09 17.80
C GLY A 157 2.17 1.22 17.02
N HIS A 158 3.31 1.49 16.38
CA HIS A 158 3.48 2.66 15.50
C HIS A 158 4.32 2.32 14.30
N LYS A 159 4.17 3.10 13.24
CA LYS A 159 5.09 3.14 12.10
C LYS A 159 5.60 4.56 11.93
N TRP A 160 6.92 4.67 11.80
CA TRP A 160 7.61 5.96 11.83
C TRP A 160 7.60 6.66 10.48
N PHE A 161 7.70 5.87 9.40
CA PHE A 161 7.53 6.35 8.03
C PHE A 161 6.45 5.52 7.34
N VAL A 162 5.36 6.19 6.97
CA VAL A 162 4.27 5.63 6.17
C VAL A 162 4.01 6.57 5.01
N SER A 163 4.63 6.26 3.87
CA SER A 163 4.39 7.01 2.64
C SER A 163 3.02 6.70 2.06
N ALA A 164 2.45 7.67 1.34
CA ALA A 164 1.12 7.57 0.73
C ALA A 164 0.06 7.03 1.71
N PRO A 165 -0.20 7.73 2.83
CA PRO A 165 -1.11 7.25 3.89
C PRO A 165 -2.57 7.08 3.41
N MET A 166 -2.93 7.60 2.24
CA MET A 166 -4.24 7.41 1.60
C MET A 166 -4.33 6.16 0.71
N CYS A 167 -3.30 5.29 0.71
CA CYS A 167 -3.43 3.96 0.12
C CYS A 167 -4.53 3.16 0.83
N ASP A 168 -5.21 2.29 0.09
CA ASP A 168 -6.38 1.53 0.54
C ASP A 168 -6.02 0.37 1.48
N ALA A 169 -4.77 -0.08 1.40
CA ALA A 169 -4.22 -1.08 2.31
C ALA A 169 -2.70 -0.96 2.42
N PHE A 170 -2.15 -1.57 3.47
CA PHE A 170 -0.73 -1.55 3.77
C PHE A 170 -0.21 -2.96 4.05
N LEU A 171 0.98 -3.26 3.53
CA LEU A 171 1.79 -4.35 4.05
C LEU A 171 2.54 -3.87 5.29
N VAL A 172 2.25 -4.47 6.44
CA VAL A 172 2.75 -4.03 7.76
C VAL A 172 3.55 -5.16 8.39
N LEU A 173 4.72 -4.83 8.94
CA LEU A 173 5.53 -5.77 9.72
C LEU A 173 5.20 -5.64 11.21
N ALA A 174 4.90 -6.74 11.89
CA ALA A 174 4.63 -6.76 13.32
C ALA A 174 5.13 -8.07 13.97
N GLN A 175 5.41 -8.02 15.26
CA GLN A 175 5.78 -9.18 16.07
C GLN A 175 4.53 -9.98 16.41
N ALA A 176 4.52 -11.25 16.06
CA ALA A 176 3.43 -12.18 16.35
C ALA A 176 3.99 -13.41 17.09
N PRO A 177 3.14 -14.32 17.59
CA PRO A 177 3.58 -15.67 17.94
C PRO A 177 4.34 -16.31 16.76
N GLY A 178 5.56 -16.76 17.01
CA GLY A 178 6.50 -17.27 15.99
C GLY A 178 7.43 -16.22 15.37
N GLY A 179 7.39 -14.96 15.83
CA GLY A 179 8.32 -13.91 15.44
C GLY A 179 7.76 -12.89 14.43
N LEU A 180 8.67 -12.09 13.86
CA LEU A 180 8.33 -11.02 12.92
C LEU A 180 7.55 -11.59 11.73
N SER A 181 6.39 -11.00 11.46
CA SER A 181 5.45 -11.46 10.45
C SER A 181 4.96 -10.28 9.59
N CYS A 182 4.51 -10.59 8.37
CA CYS A 182 3.91 -9.62 7.46
C CYS A 182 2.38 -9.71 7.51
N PHE A 183 1.72 -8.57 7.48
CA PHE A 183 0.28 -8.44 7.58
C PHE A 183 -0.26 -7.54 6.47
N TYR A 184 -1.41 -7.92 5.93
CA TYR A 184 -2.23 -7.08 5.06
C TYR A 184 -3.25 -6.32 5.92
N CYS A 185 -3.12 -5.00 6.00
CA CYS A 185 -3.98 -4.12 6.78
C CYS A 185 -4.82 -3.24 5.85
N ARG A 186 -6.15 -3.36 5.89
CA ARG A 186 -7.03 -2.43 5.16
C ARG A 186 -7.02 -1.08 5.85
N ALA A 187 -6.97 0.02 5.08
CA ALA A 187 -7.12 1.36 5.62
C ALA A 187 -8.51 1.52 6.26
N GLY A 188 -8.56 2.02 7.50
CA GLY A 188 -9.80 2.12 8.28
C GLY A 188 -10.41 0.78 8.73
N GLY A 189 -9.77 -0.36 8.42
CA GLY A 189 -10.21 -1.68 8.85
C GLY A 189 -9.85 -1.94 10.32
N PRO A 190 -10.67 -2.70 11.06
CA PRO A 190 -10.40 -3.00 12.47
C PRO A 190 -9.30 -4.06 12.67
N THR A 191 -8.95 -4.81 11.62
CA THR A 191 -8.08 -5.99 11.72
C THR A 191 -7.12 -6.09 10.54
N ALA A 192 -6.07 -6.89 10.72
CA ALA A 192 -5.10 -7.22 9.70
C ALA A 192 -5.04 -8.74 9.45
N ALA A 193 -4.81 -9.15 8.21
CA ALA A 193 -4.65 -10.56 7.85
C ALA A 193 -3.18 -10.95 7.75
N ARG A 194 -2.75 -12.02 8.44
CA ARG A 194 -1.34 -12.48 8.38
C ARG A 194 -1.02 -13.08 7.02
N ILE A 195 0.06 -12.65 6.38
CA ILE A 195 0.56 -13.26 5.15
C ILE A 195 1.48 -14.43 5.51
N ARG A 196 1.32 -15.57 4.81
CA ARG A 196 2.17 -16.75 4.99
C ARG A 196 3.66 -16.39 4.82
N SER A 197 4.49 -16.84 5.77
CA SER A 197 5.94 -16.76 5.64
C SER A 197 6.46 -17.80 4.65
N THR A 198 7.53 -17.49 3.93
CA THR A 198 8.29 -18.45 3.10
C THR A 198 9.22 -19.34 3.92
N SER A 199 9.42 -19.04 5.21
CA SER A 199 10.21 -19.87 6.11
C SER A 199 9.39 -21.09 6.55
N SER A 200 9.35 -22.11 5.70
CA SER A 200 9.24 -23.50 6.14
C SER A 200 10.52 -23.84 6.91
N ASN A 201 10.41 -24.01 8.23
CA ASN A 201 11.25 -25.02 8.89
C ASN A 201 10.63 -26.38 8.61
#